data_AF-A0A5M9MID4-F1
#
_entry.id   AF-A0A5M9MID4-F1
#
_cell.length_a   1.000
_cell.length_b   1.000
_cell.length_c   1.000
_cell.angle_alpha   90.00
_cell.angle_beta   90.00
_cell.angle_gamma   90.00
#
_symmetry.space_group_name_H-M   'P 1'
#
loop_
_entity.id
_entity.type
_entity.pdbx_description
1 polymer ?
#
loop_
_entity_poly.entity_id
_entity_poly.type
_entity_poly.pdbx_seq_one_letter_code
_entity_poly.pdbx_strand_id
1 'polypeptide(L)'
;MSGVVLETLNSHQIQDQVFGLTSDNASNNKTLADSLQQALSNNVNIIRTPCLAHVIQLSLNQLLDRLKAVPLNNTEETKWTNRLSTLAKANTQHQKHEISYTLNKVRSLAIYIHGSPSRREAFNNLQTDDPKLTPIQDVRTRWNSTFLMLRRAKRLRDIFTRFCADYDCEEMLLNNKEWRQIDYLLYITEPFFLYTTELLKTREVTIHLVFKIYNALFEHLEKSMKQLRRKCVPWKKQMLNSLEAGRLKLDEYYSQTDRVKPHIYAISTMLAPIISSNSSYLMTGINNGATSTGNPSKKPWFLIKNVSLLSRLCNHPYRSKTKLKA
;
A
#
# COMPACT_ATOMS: atom_id res chain seq x y z
N MET A 1 -2.19 -24.93 -5.01
CA MET A 1 -1.59 -24.05 -3.98
C MET A 1 -1.67 -24.67 -2.59
N SER A 2 -2.81 -25.24 -2.17
CA SER A 2 -2.90 -26.02 -0.91
C SER A 2 -1.90 -27.18 -0.84
N GLY A 3 -1.74 -27.94 -1.92
CA GLY A 3 -0.75 -29.03 -1.99
C GLY A 3 0.69 -28.59 -1.73
N VAL A 4 1.10 -27.42 -2.26
CA VAL A 4 2.44 -26.85 -2.03
C VAL A 4 2.62 -26.44 -0.57
N VAL A 5 1.59 -25.86 0.06
CA VAL A 5 1.61 -25.51 1.48
C VAL A 5 1.74 -26.78 2.33
N LEU A 6 0.97 -27.82 2.02
CA LEU A 6 1.02 -29.09 2.72
C LEU A 6 2.37 -29.79 2.58
N GLU A 7 2.94 -29.82 1.38
CA GLU A 7 4.28 -30.35 1.12
C GLU A 7 5.34 -29.62 1.95
N THR A 8 5.22 -28.29 2.06
CA THR A 8 6.10 -27.46 2.90
C THR A 8 5.91 -27.78 4.39
N LEU A 9 4.67 -27.96 4.86
CA LEU A 9 4.40 -28.35 6.24
C LEU A 9 5.00 -29.72 6.58
N ASN A 10 4.87 -30.69 5.67
CA ASN A 10 5.38 -32.04 5.82
C ASN A 10 6.91 -32.08 5.78
N SER A 11 7.55 -31.34 4.87
CA SER A 11 9.02 -31.26 4.78
C SER A 11 9.65 -30.68 6.03
N HIS A 12 8.91 -29.82 6.75
CA HIS A 12 9.31 -29.26 8.03
C HIS A 12 8.75 -30.02 9.25
N GLN A 13 7.97 -31.08 9.07
CA GLN A 13 7.36 -31.89 10.14
C GLN A 13 6.48 -31.09 11.12
N ILE A 14 5.73 -30.10 10.60
CA ILE A 14 4.88 -29.20 11.39
C ILE A 14 3.41 -29.22 10.99
N GLN A 15 2.98 -30.21 10.18
CA GLN A 15 1.60 -30.32 9.73
C GLN A 15 0.59 -30.45 10.90
N ASP A 16 0.99 -31.08 12.01
CA ASP A 16 0.16 -31.23 13.21
C ASP A 16 0.24 -30.04 14.18
N GLN A 17 1.03 -29.00 13.85
CA GLN A 17 1.27 -27.83 14.70
C GLN A 17 0.74 -26.52 14.09
N VAL A 18 -0.13 -26.60 13.09
CA VAL A 18 -0.69 -25.41 12.42
C VAL A 18 -1.84 -24.83 13.23
N PHE A 19 -1.66 -23.62 13.76
CA PHE A 19 -2.71 -22.93 14.52
C PHE A 19 -3.54 -21.97 13.65
N GLY A 20 -2.89 -21.20 12.77
CA GLY A 20 -3.54 -20.12 12.06
C GLY A 20 -2.92 -19.85 10.71
N LEU A 21 -3.76 -19.36 9.80
CA LEU A 21 -3.41 -18.99 8.45
C LEU A 21 -3.83 -17.55 8.18
N THR A 22 -2.87 -16.65 7.95
CA THR A 22 -3.18 -15.30 7.49
C THR A 22 -3.02 -15.22 5.97
N SER A 23 -4.10 -14.84 5.27
CA SER A 23 -4.12 -14.70 3.81
C SER A 23 -4.81 -13.40 3.41
N ASP A 24 -4.63 -12.95 2.17
CA ASP A 24 -5.47 -11.88 1.63
C ASP A 24 -6.95 -12.30 1.51
N ASN A 25 -7.81 -11.35 1.08
CA ASN A 25 -9.26 -11.55 0.99
C ASN A 25 -9.73 -12.06 -0.39
N ALA A 26 -8.83 -12.52 -1.26
CA ALA A 26 -9.23 -13.17 -2.50
C ALA A 26 -10.00 -14.48 -2.21
N SER A 27 -11.00 -14.78 -3.04
CA SER A 27 -11.89 -15.93 -2.84
C SER A 27 -11.17 -17.27 -2.87
N ASN A 28 -10.15 -17.41 -3.70
CA ASN A 28 -9.31 -18.61 -3.79
C ASN A 28 -8.58 -18.95 -2.47
N ASN A 29 -8.31 -17.96 -1.62
CA ASN A 29 -7.68 -18.18 -0.31
C ASN A 29 -8.63 -18.76 0.72
N LYS A 30 -9.94 -18.62 0.53
CA LYS A 30 -10.93 -19.37 1.31
C LYS A 30 -10.87 -20.85 0.90
N THR A 31 -10.94 -21.14 -0.39
CA THR A 31 -10.81 -22.50 -0.92
C THR A 31 -9.49 -23.16 -0.50
N LEU A 32 -8.38 -22.41 -0.50
CA LEU A 32 -7.09 -22.90 -0.02
C LEU A 32 -7.16 -23.34 1.44
N ALA A 33 -7.75 -22.53 2.32
CA ALA A 33 -7.87 -22.85 3.73
C ALA A 33 -8.76 -24.08 3.95
N ASP A 34 -9.89 -24.16 3.23
CA ASP A 34 -10.80 -25.30 3.31
C ASP A 34 -10.12 -26.60 2.84
N SER A 35 -9.40 -26.57 1.71
CA SER A 35 -8.63 -27.72 1.21
C SER A 35 -7.48 -28.10 2.12
N LEU A 36 -6.80 -27.13 2.74
CA LEU A 36 -5.72 -27.41 3.69
C LEU A 36 -6.28 -28.05 4.96
N GLN A 37 -7.39 -27.54 5.49
CA GLN A 37 -8.08 -28.11 6.65
C GLN A 37 -8.52 -29.56 6.43
N GLN A 38 -8.97 -29.90 5.22
CA GLN A 38 -9.35 -31.27 4.85
C GLN A 38 -8.15 -32.23 4.75
N ALA A 39 -6.95 -31.70 4.47
CA ALA A 39 -5.75 -32.51 4.28
C ALA A 39 -4.95 -32.71 5.59
N LEU A 40 -5.24 -31.92 6.63
CA LEU A 40 -4.62 -32.05 7.94
C LEU A 40 -5.37 -33.04 8.83
N SER A 41 -4.73 -33.49 9.90
CA SER A 41 -5.34 -34.38 10.89
C SER A 41 -6.52 -33.70 11.59
N ASN A 42 -7.53 -34.48 11.98
CA ASN A 42 -8.77 -33.96 12.61
C ASN A 42 -8.53 -33.18 13.92
N ASN A 43 -7.36 -33.34 14.54
CA ASN A 43 -6.99 -32.65 15.77
C ASN A 43 -6.48 -31.22 15.50
N VAL A 44 -6.21 -30.87 14.24
CA VAL A 44 -5.74 -29.55 13.83
C VAL A 44 -6.91 -28.73 13.33
N ASN A 45 -7.12 -27.56 13.90
CA ASN A 45 -8.12 -26.60 13.45
C ASN A 45 -7.46 -25.29 13.04
N ILE A 46 -7.45 -24.99 11.75
CA ILE A 46 -6.82 -23.81 11.19
C ILE A 46 -7.75 -22.62 11.33
N ILE A 47 -7.30 -21.60 12.05
CA ILE A 47 -7.99 -20.31 12.11
C ILE A 47 -7.51 -19.44 10.94
N ARG A 48 -8.34 -19.28 9.91
CA ARG A 48 -8.07 -18.33 8.84
C ARG A 48 -8.34 -16.89 9.29
N THR A 49 -7.31 -16.06 9.28
CA THR A 49 -7.38 -14.63 9.57
C THR A 49 -7.20 -13.82 8.28
N PRO A 50 -8.23 -13.11 7.78
CA PRO A 50 -8.09 -12.30 6.57
C PRO A 50 -7.15 -11.10 6.77
N CYS A 51 -6.39 -10.71 5.75
CA CYS A 51 -5.42 -9.63 5.89
C CYS A 51 -6.09 -8.24 5.91
N LEU A 52 -6.03 -7.52 7.04
CA LEU A 52 -6.54 -6.14 7.13
C LEU A 52 -5.81 -5.18 6.18
N ALA A 53 -4.49 -5.32 6.02
CA ALA A 53 -3.73 -4.47 5.11
C ALA A 53 -4.24 -4.59 3.65
N HIS A 54 -4.68 -5.80 3.26
CA HIS A 54 -5.35 -6.00 1.98
C HIS A 54 -6.74 -5.33 1.92
N VAL A 55 -7.52 -5.34 3.00
CA VAL A 55 -8.81 -4.62 3.07
C VAL A 55 -8.61 -3.12 2.93
N ILE A 56 -7.64 -2.53 3.62
CA ILE A 56 -7.28 -1.11 3.51
C ILE A 56 -6.95 -0.79 2.05
N GLN A 57 -6.18 -1.66 1.39
CA GLN A 57 -5.86 -1.49 -0.02
C GLN A 57 -7.09 -1.58 -0.93
N LEU A 58 -8.01 -2.52 -0.67
CA LEU A 58 -9.25 -2.65 -1.45
C LEU A 58 -10.13 -1.39 -1.32
N SER A 59 -10.23 -0.83 -0.11
CA SER A 59 -10.93 0.43 0.14
C SER A 59 -10.28 1.60 -0.60
N LEU A 60 -8.95 1.75 -0.53
CA LEU A 60 -8.22 2.77 -1.25
C LEU A 60 -8.35 2.63 -2.78
N ASN A 61 -8.28 1.40 -3.29
CA ASN A 61 -8.48 1.13 -4.72
C ASN A 61 -9.87 1.54 -5.17
N GLN A 62 -10.91 1.25 -4.38
CA GLN A 62 -12.28 1.64 -4.71
C GLN A 62 -12.45 3.16 -4.75
N LEU A 63 -11.77 3.89 -3.85
CA LEU A 63 -11.70 5.34 -3.86
C LEU A 63 -10.99 5.86 -5.11
N LEU A 64 -9.77 5.38 -5.38
CA LEU A 64 -8.98 5.82 -6.54
C LEU A 64 -9.67 5.49 -7.87
N ASP A 65 -10.41 4.39 -7.95
CA ASP A 65 -11.18 4.00 -9.12
C ASP A 65 -12.29 5.00 -9.44
N ARG A 66 -13.04 5.47 -8.43
CA ARG A 66 -14.03 6.54 -8.60
C ARG A 66 -13.41 7.88 -9.01
N LEU A 67 -12.15 8.10 -8.65
CA LEU A 67 -11.38 9.24 -9.11
C LEU A 67 -10.82 9.08 -10.53
N LYS A 68 -10.96 7.89 -11.14
CA LYS A 68 -10.28 7.49 -12.38
C LYS A 68 -8.75 7.67 -12.27
N ALA A 69 -8.24 7.41 -11.06
CA ALA A 69 -6.89 7.71 -10.63
C ALA A 69 -6.03 6.45 -10.46
N VAL A 70 -6.56 5.26 -10.74
CA VAL A 70 -5.81 3.99 -10.61
C VAL A 70 -4.71 3.92 -11.68
N PRO A 71 -3.46 3.56 -11.32
CA PRO A 71 -2.41 3.34 -12.31
C PRO A 71 -2.72 2.12 -13.17
N LEU A 72 -2.47 2.24 -14.47
CA LEU A 72 -2.72 1.16 -15.44
C LEU A 72 -1.53 0.19 -15.58
N ASN A 73 -0.35 0.64 -15.21
CA ASN A 73 0.91 -0.07 -15.34
C ASN A 73 1.17 -1.01 -14.15
N ASN A 74 1.63 -2.23 -14.44
CA ASN A 74 2.00 -3.23 -13.43
C ASN A 74 3.45 -3.06 -12.95
N THR A 75 4.28 -2.40 -13.76
CA THR A 75 5.69 -2.09 -13.52
C THR A 75 5.97 -0.64 -13.89
N GLU A 76 7.14 -0.13 -13.48
CA GLU A 76 7.57 1.22 -13.84
C GLU A 76 7.88 1.28 -15.33
N GLU A 77 7.40 2.32 -16.00
CA GLU A 77 7.68 2.57 -17.41
C GLU A 77 9.02 3.26 -17.58
N THR A 78 9.83 2.78 -18.51
CA THR A 78 11.21 3.29 -18.72
C THR A 78 11.39 3.97 -20.07
N LYS A 79 10.39 3.93 -20.95
CA LYS A 79 10.48 4.47 -22.31
C LYS A 79 9.46 5.59 -22.50
N TRP A 80 9.94 6.75 -22.94
CA TRP A 80 9.09 7.81 -23.44
C TRP A 80 8.74 7.51 -24.90
N THR A 81 7.44 7.37 -25.21
CA THR A 81 6.95 6.99 -26.55
C THR A 81 6.09 8.11 -27.15
N ASN A 82 5.90 8.09 -28.48
CA ASN A 82 5.00 9.03 -29.17
C ASN A 82 3.60 9.03 -28.57
N ARG A 83 3.08 7.85 -28.20
CA ARG A 83 1.80 7.70 -27.51
C ARG A 83 1.74 8.51 -26.21
N LEU A 84 2.80 8.46 -25.39
CA LEU A 84 2.87 9.21 -24.13
C LEU A 84 2.94 10.72 -24.38
N SER A 85 3.66 11.16 -25.42
CA SER A 85 3.66 12.57 -25.83
C SER A 85 2.27 13.05 -26.25
N THR A 86 1.54 12.27 -27.07
CA THR A 86 0.17 12.60 -27.46
C THR A 86 -0.77 12.67 -26.24
N LEU A 87 -0.63 11.75 -25.29
CA LEU A 87 -1.43 11.76 -24.05
C LEU A 87 -1.10 12.98 -23.17
N ALA A 88 0.16 13.34 -23.03
CA ALA A 88 0.57 14.54 -22.29
C ALA A 88 -0.04 15.81 -22.90
N LYS A 89 0.01 15.95 -24.22
CA LYS A 89 -0.61 17.08 -24.95
C LYS A 89 -2.13 17.11 -24.80
N ALA A 90 -2.80 15.96 -24.90
CA ALA A 90 -4.25 15.86 -24.69
C ALA A 90 -4.66 16.26 -23.27
N ASN A 91 -3.87 15.91 -22.24
CA ASN A 91 -4.14 16.28 -20.86
C ASN A 91 -4.14 17.81 -20.64
N THR A 92 -3.32 18.56 -21.37
CA THR A 92 -3.24 20.03 -21.29
C THR A 92 -4.46 20.71 -21.90
N GLN A 93 -5.02 20.13 -22.97
CA GLN A 93 -6.19 20.69 -23.67
C GLN A 93 -7.50 20.49 -22.89
N HIS A 94 -7.57 19.49 -22.01
CA HIS A 94 -8.75 19.24 -21.18
C HIS A 94 -8.89 20.25 -20.03
N GLN A 95 -9.72 21.27 -20.22
CA GLN A 95 -10.03 22.31 -19.21
C GLN A 95 -10.72 21.80 -17.92
N LYS A 96 -11.09 20.52 -17.84
CA LYS A 96 -11.90 19.99 -16.73
C LYS A 96 -11.12 19.83 -15.41
N HIS A 97 -9.77 19.89 -15.43
CA HIS A 97 -8.91 19.78 -14.24
C HIS A 97 -9.42 18.72 -13.24
N GLU A 98 -9.78 17.54 -13.74
CA GLU A 98 -10.17 16.42 -12.89
C GLU A 98 -8.93 15.83 -12.22
N ILE A 99 -9.13 15.11 -11.11
CA ILE A 99 -8.02 14.56 -10.32
C ILE A 99 -7.18 13.56 -11.13
N SER A 100 -7.83 12.79 -12.01
CA SER A 100 -7.16 11.84 -12.91
C SER A 100 -6.09 12.51 -13.79
N TYR A 101 -6.39 13.68 -14.37
CA TYR A 101 -5.44 14.43 -15.20
C TYR A 101 -4.23 14.91 -14.40
N THR A 102 -4.46 15.39 -13.17
CA THR A 102 -3.38 15.78 -12.26
C THR A 102 -2.42 14.62 -12.01
N LEU A 103 -2.92 13.42 -11.73
CA LEU A 103 -2.07 12.24 -11.56
C LEU A 103 -1.35 11.86 -12.86
N ASN A 104 -2.04 11.94 -13.99
CA ASN A 104 -1.45 11.62 -15.29
C ASN A 104 -0.29 12.57 -15.64
N LYS A 105 -0.35 13.85 -15.28
CA LYS A 105 0.78 14.77 -15.42
C LYS A 105 1.98 14.34 -14.57
N VAL A 106 1.77 14.03 -13.29
CA VAL A 106 2.84 13.54 -12.39
C VAL A 106 3.48 12.27 -12.94
N ARG A 107 2.66 11.31 -13.39
CA ARG A 107 3.13 10.05 -14.01
C ARG A 107 3.94 10.33 -15.28
N SER A 108 3.42 11.18 -16.17
CA SER A 108 4.07 11.51 -17.43
C SER A 108 5.43 12.15 -17.19
N LEU A 109 5.51 13.08 -16.23
CA LEU A 109 6.76 13.74 -15.88
C LEU A 109 7.79 12.77 -15.31
N ALA A 110 7.37 11.83 -14.44
CA ALA A 110 8.25 10.79 -13.93
C ALA A 110 8.80 9.88 -15.06
N ILE A 111 7.94 9.47 -16.00
CA ILE A 111 8.35 8.65 -17.14
C ILE A 111 9.26 9.43 -18.09
N TYR A 112 8.94 10.71 -18.35
CA TYR A 112 9.74 11.59 -19.20
C TYR A 112 11.15 11.74 -18.64
N ILE A 113 11.29 12.11 -17.37
CA ILE A 113 12.59 12.27 -16.72
C ILE A 113 13.39 10.96 -16.77
N HIS A 114 12.76 9.83 -16.44
CA HIS A 114 13.45 8.53 -16.44
C HIS A 114 13.79 7.99 -17.83
N GLY A 115 13.09 8.43 -18.87
CA GLY A 115 13.22 7.91 -20.23
C GLY A 115 14.54 8.26 -20.93
N SER A 116 15.44 9.03 -20.32
CA SER A 116 16.80 9.27 -20.84
C SER A 116 17.81 9.42 -19.70
N PRO A 117 19.02 8.82 -19.78
CA PRO A 117 20.11 9.10 -18.85
C PRO A 117 20.43 10.60 -18.73
N SER A 118 20.51 11.31 -19.85
CA SER A 118 20.80 12.75 -19.86
C SER A 118 19.72 13.56 -19.12
N ARG A 119 18.44 13.25 -19.30
CA ARG A 119 17.34 13.91 -18.57
C ARG A 119 17.40 13.63 -17.07
N ARG A 120 17.73 12.40 -16.65
CA ARG A 120 17.90 12.04 -15.24
C ARG A 120 19.04 12.82 -14.60
N GLU A 121 20.17 12.91 -15.29
CA GLU A 121 21.34 13.64 -14.83
C GLU A 121 21.05 15.14 -14.71
N ALA A 122 20.45 15.75 -15.73
CA ALA A 122 20.04 17.15 -15.68
C ALA A 122 19.05 17.42 -14.54
N PHE A 123 18.04 16.56 -14.35
CA PHE A 123 17.10 16.67 -13.24
C PHE A 123 17.78 16.59 -11.87
N ASN A 124 18.78 15.72 -11.75
CA ASN A 124 19.59 15.57 -10.54
C ASN A 124 20.51 16.79 -10.31
N ASN A 125 20.99 17.43 -11.36
CA ASN A 125 21.87 18.61 -11.26
C ASN A 125 21.12 19.89 -10.88
N LEU A 126 19.79 19.91 -11.02
CA LEU A 126 18.94 21.00 -10.51
C LEU A 126 18.80 21.01 -8.98
N GLN A 127 19.26 19.95 -8.30
CA GLN A 127 19.18 19.77 -6.85
C GLN A 127 20.53 20.06 -6.20
N THR A 128 20.51 20.84 -5.12
CA THR A 128 21.71 21.20 -4.33
C THR A 128 22.02 20.19 -3.25
N ASP A 129 20.99 19.60 -2.65
CA ASP A 129 21.12 18.81 -1.43
C ASP A 129 21.23 17.31 -1.75
N ASP A 130 22.13 16.62 -1.03
CA ASP A 130 22.22 15.17 -1.05
C ASP A 130 21.39 14.52 0.08
N PRO A 131 20.78 13.34 -0.15
CA PRO A 131 20.76 12.61 -1.41
C PRO A 131 19.77 13.20 -2.42
N LYS A 132 20.21 13.34 -3.67
CA LYS A 132 19.36 13.76 -4.80
C LYS A 132 18.14 12.85 -4.94
N LEU A 133 16.97 13.45 -5.03
CA LEU A 133 15.69 12.75 -5.12
C LEU A 133 15.27 12.58 -6.57
N THR A 134 14.86 11.38 -6.93
CA THR A 134 14.23 11.10 -8.23
C THR A 134 12.71 11.03 -8.13
N PRO A 135 11.96 11.31 -9.20
CA PRO A 135 10.53 11.05 -9.26
C PRO A 135 10.23 9.57 -9.02
N ILE A 136 9.04 9.26 -8.49
CA ILE A 136 8.57 7.88 -8.30
C ILE A 136 7.35 7.68 -9.19
N GLN A 137 7.25 6.53 -9.85
CA GLN A 137 6.04 6.10 -10.55
C GLN A 137 5.18 5.25 -9.62
N ASP A 138 3.87 5.46 -9.66
CA ASP A 138 2.95 4.51 -9.07
C ASP A 138 2.71 3.31 -9.99
N VAL A 139 2.39 2.16 -9.38
CA VAL A 139 2.14 0.91 -10.08
C VAL A 139 0.98 0.18 -9.41
N ARG A 140 0.15 -0.47 -10.21
CA ARG A 140 -1.09 -1.11 -9.75
C ARG A 140 -0.88 -2.14 -8.64
N THR A 141 0.25 -2.83 -8.67
CA THR A 141 0.55 -3.96 -7.79
C THR A 141 1.17 -3.57 -6.45
N ARG A 142 1.69 -2.34 -6.31
CA ARG A 142 2.32 -1.86 -5.07
C ARG A 142 1.36 -0.95 -4.30
N TRP A 143 0.84 -1.45 -3.20
CA TRP A 143 -0.25 -0.88 -2.40
C TRP A 143 -0.11 0.62 -2.12
N ASN A 144 1.06 1.04 -1.65
CA ASN A 144 1.34 2.42 -1.22
C ASN A 144 1.89 3.33 -2.33
N SER A 145 1.95 2.86 -3.57
CA SER A 145 2.74 3.54 -4.61
C SER A 145 2.18 4.90 -5.03
N THR A 146 0.86 5.07 -5.13
CA THR A 146 0.24 6.35 -5.47
C THR A 146 0.52 7.42 -4.41
N PHE A 147 0.40 7.09 -3.12
CA PHE A 147 0.74 8.03 -2.05
C PHE A 147 2.23 8.43 -2.09
N LEU A 148 3.12 7.46 -2.27
CA LEU A 148 4.56 7.70 -2.35
C LEU A 148 4.94 8.56 -3.56
N MET A 149 4.32 8.31 -4.72
CA MET A 149 4.48 9.13 -5.92
C MET A 149 4.08 10.58 -5.65
N LEU A 150 2.89 10.81 -5.09
CA LEU A 150 2.38 12.15 -4.81
C LEU A 150 3.22 12.88 -3.76
N ARG A 151 3.64 12.17 -2.70
CA ARG A 151 4.48 12.74 -1.64
C ARG A 151 5.85 13.12 -2.19
N ARG A 152 6.42 12.29 -3.06
CA ARG A 152 7.68 12.59 -3.76
C ARG A 152 7.52 13.77 -4.71
N ALA A 153 6.45 13.80 -5.49
CA ALA A 153 6.16 14.88 -6.42
C ALA A 153 6.03 16.23 -5.72
N LYS A 154 5.40 16.26 -4.54
CA LYS A 154 5.28 17.48 -3.73
C LYS A 154 6.64 18.01 -3.26
N ARG A 155 7.55 17.12 -2.84
CA ARG A 155 8.93 17.49 -2.47
C ARG A 155 9.76 17.99 -3.65
N LEU A 156 9.47 17.49 -4.84
CA LEU A 156 10.17 17.85 -6.09
C LEU A 156 9.50 19.01 -6.85
N ARG A 157 8.51 19.70 -6.26
CA ARG A 157 7.70 20.72 -6.93
C ARG A 157 8.55 21.78 -7.65
N ASP A 158 9.50 22.39 -6.95
CA ASP A 158 10.30 23.47 -7.51
C ASP A 158 11.27 22.97 -8.58
N ILE A 159 11.79 21.75 -8.40
CA ILE A 159 12.67 21.08 -9.36
C ILE A 159 11.90 20.74 -10.64
N PHE A 160 10.64 20.28 -10.53
CA PHE A 160 9.77 20.07 -11.70
C PHE A 160 9.54 21.36 -12.48
N THR A 161 9.29 22.48 -11.80
CA THR A 161 9.11 23.77 -12.48
C THR A 161 10.35 24.16 -13.27
N ARG A 162 11.54 24.07 -12.67
CA ARG A 162 12.82 24.40 -13.35
C ARG A 162 13.08 23.45 -14.52
N PHE A 163 12.95 22.14 -14.31
CA PHE A 163 13.17 21.14 -15.33
C PHE A 163 12.24 21.33 -16.55
N CYS A 164 10.96 21.63 -16.31
CA CYS A 164 10.00 21.87 -17.38
C CYS A 164 10.33 23.11 -18.21
N ALA A 165 10.93 24.15 -17.61
CA ALA A 165 11.40 25.33 -18.32
C ALA A 165 12.63 25.04 -19.20
N ASP A 166 13.56 24.21 -18.72
CA ASP A 166 14.78 23.88 -19.46
C ASP A 166 14.55 22.91 -20.64
N TYR A 167 13.55 22.02 -20.52
CA TYR A 167 13.27 20.95 -21.49
C TYR A 167 12.00 21.16 -22.33
N ASP A 168 11.41 22.36 -22.27
CA ASP A 168 10.21 22.74 -23.02
C ASP A 168 9.07 21.71 -22.88
N CYS A 169 8.74 21.37 -21.62
CA CYS A 169 7.74 20.34 -21.32
C CYS A 169 6.65 20.83 -20.35
N GLU A 170 6.29 22.09 -20.51
CA GLU A 170 5.32 22.88 -19.72
C GLU A 170 3.92 22.27 -19.70
N GLU A 171 3.56 21.52 -20.74
CA GLU A 171 2.34 20.70 -20.83
C GLU A 171 2.17 19.72 -19.66
N MET A 172 3.28 19.22 -19.09
CA MET A 172 3.26 18.32 -17.93
C MET A 172 3.32 19.06 -16.60
N LEU A 173 3.49 20.39 -16.60
CA LEU A 173 3.60 21.17 -15.38
C LEU A 173 2.25 21.28 -14.67
N LEU A 174 2.31 21.17 -13.34
CA LEU A 174 1.12 21.27 -12.49
C LEU A 174 0.86 22.71 -12.07
N ASN A 175 -0.38 23.17 -12.26
CA ASN A 175 -0.82 24.48 -11.79
C ASN A 175 -1.27 24.46 -10.31
N ASN A 176 -1.59 25.63 -9.76
CA ASN A 176 -1.98 25.77 -8.34
C ASN A 176 -3.23 24.96 -7.94
N LYS A 177 -4.18 24.77 -8.85
CA LYS A 177 -5.38 23.96 -8.59
C LYS A 177 -5.04 22.47 -8.56
N GLU A 178 -4.16 22.02 -9.44
CA GLU A 178 -3.66 20.64 -9.52
C GLU A 178 -2.81 20.31 -8.28
N TRP A 179 -1.93 21.22 -7.85
CA TRP A 179 -1.19 21.05 -6.58
C TRP A 179 -2.11 20.98 -5.37
N ARG A 180 -3.20 21.76 -5.34
CA ARG A 180 -4.21 21.66 -4.29
C ARG A 180 -4.95 20.32 -4.32
N GLN A 181 -5.17 19.72 -5.50
CA GLN A 181 -5.72 18.37 -5.58
C GLN A 181 -4.76 17.32 -5.00
N ILE A 182 -3.45 17.46 -5.26
CA ILE A 182 -2.41 16.62 -4.66
C ILE A 182 -2.45 16.75 -3.13
N ASP A 183 -2.56 17.96 -2.59
CA ASP A 183 -2.63 18.16 -1.13
C ASP A 183 -3.84 17.47 -0.51
N TYR A 184 -5.01 17.56 -1.16
CA TYR A 184 -6.20 16.83 -0.71
C TYR A 184 -5.98 15.31 -0.78
N LEU A 185 -5.42 14.79 -1.86
CA LEU A 185 -5.15 13.36 -2.00
C LEU A 185 -4.16 12.87 -0.96
N LEU A 186 -3.10 13.61 -0.68
CA LEU A 186 -2.13 13.26 0.36
C LEU A 186 -2.80 13.18 1.72
N TYR A 187 -3.59 14.19 2.08
CA TYR A 187 -4.36 14.18 3.33
C TYR A 187 -5.31 12.97 3.42
N ILE A 188 -6.05 12.67 2.33
CA ILE A 188 -6.98 11.55 2.31
C ILE A 188 -6.27 10.20 2.42
N THR A 189 -5.16 10.02 1.70
CA THR A 189 -4.50 8.71 1.55
C THR A 189 -3.41 8.45 2.59
N GLU A 190 -2.99 9.45 3.36
CA GLU A 190 -1.96 9.31 4.39
C GLU A 190 -2.33 8.27 5.47
N PRO A 191 -3.54 8.28 6.08
CA PRO A 191 -3.89 7.24 7.05
C PRO A 191 -3.88 5.82 6.47
N PHE A 192 -4.27 5.65 5.20
CA PHE A 192 -4.19 4.36 4.51
C PHE A 192 -2.74 3.89 4.42
N PHE A 193 -1.83 4.79 4.04
CA PHE A 193 -0.39 4.51 3.97
C PHE A 193 0.19 4.13 5.33
N LEU A 194 -0.11 4.92 6.38
CA LEU A 194 0.41 4.70 7.73
C LEU A 194 -0.04 3.36 8.29
N TYR A 195 -1.35 3.07 8.27
CA TYR A 195 -1.87 1.82 8.83
C TYR A 195 -1.48 0.59 8.02
N THR A 196 -1.41 0.70 6.69
CA THR A 196 -0.89 -0.40 5.86
C THR A 196 0.56 -0.68 6.21
N THR A 197 1.39 0.35 6.38
CA THR A 197 2.81 0.19 6.76
C THR A 197 2.93 -0.44 8.15
N GLU A 198 2.11 -0.01 9.10
CA GLU A 198 2.08 -0.56 10.46
C GLU A 198 1.72 -2.05 10.46
N LEU A 199 0.65 -2.42 9.75
CA LEU A 199 0.17 -3.80 9.67
C LEU A 199 1.15 -4.75 8.95
N LEU A 200 2.01 -4.21 8.08
CA LEU A 200 3.01 -4.97 7.33
C LEU A 200 4.31 -5.21 8.11
N LYS A 201 4.47 -4.63 9.31
CA LYS A 201 5.63 -4.92 10.17
C LYS A 201 5.68 -6.41 10.52
N THR A 202 6.86 -7.01 10.38
CA THR A 202 7.04 -8.46 10.55
C THR A 202 7.42 -8.86 11.97
N ARG A 203 8.02 -7.94 12.73
CA ARG A 203 8.60 -8.16 14.07
C ARG A 203 7.72 -7.70 15.23
N GLU A 204 6.53 -7.17 14.94
CA GLU A 204 5.59 -6.66 15.94
C GLU A 204 4.24 -7.39 15.81
N VAL A 205 3.52 -7.51 16.93
CA VAL A 205 2.15 -8.05 16.95
C VAL A 205 1.20 -6.93 16.61
N THR A 206 0.41 -7.06 15.54
CA THR A 206 -0.45 -5.97 15.05
C THR A 206 -1.94 -6.31 15.06
N ILE A 207 -2.30 -7.57 15.31
CA ILE A 207 -3.69 -8.04 15.24
C ILE A 207 -4.63 -7.34 16.24
N HIS A 208 -4.12 -6.90 17.39
CA HIS A 208 -4.88 -6.16 18.39
C HIS A 208 -5.22 -4.72 17.97
N LEU A 209 -4.57 -4.20 16.91
CA LEU A 209 -4.83 -2.86 16.40
C LEU A 209 -5.99 -2.81 15.40
N VAL A 210 -6.54 -3.97 14.99
CA VAL A 210 -7.50 -4.08 13.89
C VAL A 210 -8.70 -3.15 14.08
N PHE A 211 -9.37 -3.20 15.23
CA PHE A 211 -10.54 -2.34 15.49
C PHE A 211 -10.16 -0.85 15.63
N LYS A 212 -9.02 -0.56 16.25
CA LYS A 212 -8.50 0.81 16.35
C LYS A 212 -8.27 1.40 14.95
N ILE A 213 -7.68 0.63 14.04
CA ILE A 213 -7.40 1.05 12.66
C ILE A 213 -8.70 1.26 11.88
N TYR A 214 -9.67 0.34 11.99
CA TYR A 214 -10.98 0.52 11.35
C TYR A 214 -11.66 1.81 11.82
N ASN A 215 -11.76 2.03 13.13
CA ASN A 215 -12.38 3.21 13.70
C ASN A 215 -11.70 4.49 13.24
N ALA A 216 -10.36 4.52 13.26
CA ALA A 216 -9.60 5.68 12.82
C ALA A 216 -9.77 5.97 11.31
N LEU A 217 -9.88 4.93 10.48
CA LEU A 217 -10.15 5.09 9.04
C LEU A 217 -11.58 5.58 8.79
N PHE A 218 -12.59 5.05 9.49
CA PHE A 218 -13.97 5.54 9.40
C PHE A 218 -14.07 7.00 9.81
N GLU A 219 -13.52 7.36 10.97
CA GLU A 219 -13.53 8.74 11.46
C GLU A 219 -12.85 9.70 10.46
N HIS A 220 -11.69 9.30 9.91
CA HIS A 220 -10.98 10.08 8.89
C HIS A 220 -11.81 10.28 7.62
N LEU A 221 -12.42 9.22 7.10
CA LEU A 221 -13.28 9.29 5.92
C LEU A 221 -14.52 10.15 6.17
N GLU A 222 -15.19 9.99 7.31
CA GLU A 222 -16.37 10.74 7.70
C GLU A 222 -16.09 12.24 7.89
N LYS A 223 -15.00 12.56 8.59
CA LYS A 223 -14.52 13.94 8.73
C LYS A 223 -14.24 14.56 7.37
N SER A 224 -13.58 13.83 6.48
CA SER A 224 -13.25 14.28 5.13
C SER A 224 -14.51 14.51 4.28
N MET A 225 -15.48 13.59 4.33
CA MET A 225 -16.78 13.75 3.67
C MET A 225 -17.53 14.96 4.20
N LYS A 226 -17.60 15.16 5.52
CA LYS A 226 -18.27 16.31 6.16
C LYS A 226 -17.71 17.64 5.66
N GLN A 227 -16.39 17.74 5.49
CA GLN A 227 -15.74 18.94 4.94
C GLN A 227 -16.07 19.20 3.46
N LEU A 228 -16.30 18.14 2.68
CA LEU A 228 -16.57 18.21 1.24
C LEU A 228 -18.06 18.35 0.88
N ARG A 229 -18.99 17.92 1.75
CA ARG A 229 -20.44 18.00 1.52
C ARG A 229 -20.94 19.39 1.11
N ARG A 230 -20.34 20.45 1.66
CA ARG A 230 -20.71 21.85 1.36
C ARG A 230 -20.00 22.42 0.13
N LYS A 231 -19.19 21.65 -0.58
CA LYS A 231 -18.35 22.14 -1.68
C LYS A 231 -18.97 21.77 -3.03
N CYS A 232 -19.23 22.78 -3.86
CA CYS A 232 -19.86 22.58 -5.16
C CYS A 232 -18.88 22.38 -6.33
N VAL A 233 -17.57 22.51 -6.09
CA VAL A 233 -16.54 22.39 -7.13
C VAL A 233 -16.54 20.96 -7.70
N PRO A 234 -16.53 20.76 -9.04
CA PRO A 234 -16.68 19.43 -9.66
C PRO A 234 -15.74 18.36 -9.12
N TRP A 235 -14.43 18.62 -9.06
CA TRP A 235 -13.45 17.65 -8.54
C TRP A 235 -13.63 17.37 -7.04
N LYS A 236 -14.21 18.29 -6.27
CA LYS A 236 -14.54 18.08 -4.85
C LYS A 236 -15.78 17.20 -4.68
N LYS A 237 -16.78 17.36 -5.56
CA LYS A 237 -17.93 16.44 -5.62
C LYS A 237 -17.48 15.03 -6.01
N GLN A 238 -16.59 14.92 -7.00
CA GLN A 238 -15.99 13.64 -7.38
C GLN A 238 -15.21 13.03 -6.21
N MET A 239 -14.44 13.83 -5.47
CA MET A 239 -13.75 13.38 -4.25
C MET A 239 -14.74 12.87 -3.19
N LEU A 240 -15.83 13.58 -2.94
CA LEU A 240 -16.87 13.13 -2.01
C LEU A 240 -17.43 11.75 -2.39
N ASN A 241 -17.84 11.59 -3.66
CA ASN A 241 -18.35 10.30 -4.16
C ASN A 241 -17.29 9.18 -4.05
N SER A 242 -16.01 9.52 -4.22
CA SER A 242 -14.92 8.55 -4.08
C SER A 242 -14.70 8.12 -2.63
N LEU A 243 -14.82 9.05 -1.67
CA LEU A 243 -14.73 8.76 -0.24
C LEU A 243 -15.87 7.85 0.20
N GLU A 244 -17.09 8.09 -0.28
CA GLU A 244 -18.25 7.24 -0.01
C GLU A 244 -18.01 5.81 -0.51
N ALA A 245 -17.49 5.65 -1.73
CA ALA A 245 -17.19 4.34 -2.28
C ALA A 245 -16.08 3.61 -1.48
N GLY A 246 -15.01 4.32 -1.08
CA GLY A 246 -13.98 3.76 -0.21
C GLY A 246 -14.51 3.35 1.16
N ARG A 247 -15.35 4.20 1.78
CA ARG A 247 -16.00 3.93 3.07
C ARG A 247 -16.91 2.70 2.99
N LEU A 248 -17.75 2.60 1.97
CA LEU A 248 -18.63 1.44 1.76
C LEU A 248 -17.84 0.14 1.63
N LYS A 249 -16.70 0.18 0.92
CA LYS A 249 -15.85 -1.00 0.79
C LYS A 249 -15.18 -1.40 2.12
N LEU A 250 -14.83 -0.42 2.96
CA LEU A 250 -14.30 -0.68 4.29
C LEU A 250 -15.37 -1.28 5.22
N ASP A 251 -16.57 -0.74 5.17
CA ASP A 251 -17.78 -1.17 5.90
C ASP A 251 -18.16 -2.63 5.58
N GLU A 252 -18.11 -2.99 4.29
CA GLU A 252 -18.34 -4.36 3.82
C GLU A 252 -17.46 -5.38 4.55
N TYR A 253 -16.15 -5.12 4.68
CA TYR A 253 -15.22 -6.02 5.36
C TYR A 253 -15.27 -5.90 6.88
N TYR A 254 -15.56 -4.71 7.41
CA TYR A 254 -15.79 -4.54 8.83
C TYR A 254 -16.95 -5.42 9.31
N SER A 255 -18.08 -5.43 8.59
CA SER A 255 -19.24 -6.29 8.92
C SER A 255 -18.92 -7.80 8.92
N GLN A 256 -17.82 -8.21 8.30
CA GLN A 256 -17.38 -9.60 8.23
C GLN A 256 -16.47 -9.98 9.40
N THR A 257 -15.91 -9.02 10.16
CA THR A 257 -15.00 -9.33 11.29
C THR A 257 -15.69 -10.15 12.36
N ASP A 258 -17.00 -9.93 12.55
CA ASP A 258 -17.82 -10.66 13.52
C ASP A 258 -18.12 -12.08 13.08
N ARG A 259 -17.95 -12.40 11.79
CA ARG A 259 -18.23 -13.74 11.24
C ARG A 259 -17.01 -14.67 11.30
N VAL A 260 -15.82 -14.12 11.52
CA VAL A 260 -14.57 -14.90 11.60
C VAL A 260 -14.46 -15.52 12.98
N LYS A 261 -14.96 -16.75 13.14
CA LYS A 261 -14.71 -17.54 14.35
C LYS A 261 -13.22 -17.90 14.44
N PRO A 262 -12.60 -17.88 15.65
CA PRO A 262 -13.19 -17.66 16.98
C PRO A 262 -13.19 -16.19 17.45
N HIS A 263 -13.50 -15.23 16.58
CA HIS A 263 -13.44 -13.79 16.86
C HIS A 263 -12.05 -13.31 17.26
N ILE A 264 -11.04 -13.79 16.52
CA ILE A 264 -9.62 -13.59 16.83
C ILE A 264 -9.25 -12.11 16.99
N TYR A 265 -9.89 -11.20 16.25
CA TYR A 265 -9.69 -9.76 16.40
C TYR A 265 -10.18 -9.22 17.74
N ALA A 266 -11.36 -9.64 18.19
CA ALA A 266 -11.92 -9.23 19.48
C ALA A 266 -11.09 -9.77 20.63
N ILE A 267 -10.75 -11.06 20.60
CA ILE A 267 -9.89 -11.69 21.61
C ILE A 267 -8.55 -10.97 21.68
N SER A 268 -7.89 -10.76 20.54
CA SER A 268 -6.59 -10.08 20.50
C SER A 268 -6.65 -8.64 21.03
N THR A 269 -7.75 -7.94 20.75
CA THR A 269 -7.99 -6.57 21.21
C THR A 269 -8.17 -6.56 22.73
N MET A 270 -9.00 -7.46 23.30
CA MET A 270 -9.20 -7.56 24.75
C MET A 270 -7.93 -7.95 25.52
N LEU A 271 -7.09 -8.80 24.93
CA LEU A 271 -5.83 -9.23 25.54
C LEU A 271 -4.72 -8.17 25.44
N ALA A 272 -4.92 -7.09 24.69
CA ALA A 272 -3.93 -6.03 24.56
C ALA A 272 -3.90 -5.15 25.83
N PRO A 273 -2.76 -5.06 26.53
CA PRO A 273 -2.64 -4.29 27.77
C PRO A 273 -2.89 -2.78 27.58
N ILE A 274 -2.80 -2.29 26.34
CA ILE A 274 -3.01 -0.89 25.97
C ILE A 274 -4.48 -0.46 26.14
N ILE A 275 -5.44 -1.40 26.09
CA ILE A 275 -6.87 -1.06 26.19
C ILE A 275 -7.34 -1.04 27.65
N SER A 276 -6.64 -1.73 28.56
CA SER A 276 -6.96 -1.74 29.98
C SER A 276 -6.39 -0.55 30.76
N SER A 277 -5.52 0.29 30.15
CA SER A 277 -4.92 1.44 30.82
C SER A 277 -4.85 2.67 29.89
N ASN A 278 -5.75 3.63 30.14
CA ASN A 278 -5.73 5.02 29.66
C ASN A 278 -5.92 5.30 28.16
N SER A 279 -7.14 5.74 27.81
CA SER A 279 -7.59 6.28 26.52
C SER A 279 -6.95 7.64 26.10
N SER A 280 -5.78 8.03 26.58
CA SER A 280 -5.27 9.40 26.40
C SER A 280 -3.78 9.57 26.05
N TYR A 281 -2.97 8.51 25.94
CA TYR A 281 -1.50 8.66 25.80
C TYR A 281 -0.88 7.97 24.59
N LEU A 282 -1.31 8.22 23.35
CA LEU A 282 -0.59 7.65 22.19
C LEU A 282 -0.50 8.55 20.94
N MET A 283 -0.70 9.87 21.06
CA MET A 283 -0.30 10.82 20.01
C MET A 283 1.18 11.24 20.08
N THR A 284 1.93 10.80 21.10
CA THR A 284 3.31 11.26 21.38
C THR A 284 4.41 10.25 21.03
N GLY A 285 4.09 9.00 20.68
CA GLY A 285 5.10 7.92 20.55
C GLY A 285 5.83 7.80 19.20
N ILE A 286 5.60 8.69 18.23
CA ILE A 286 6.27 8.62 16.91
C ILE A 286 7.66 9.30 16.91
N ASN A 287 7.98 10.08 17.95
CA ASN A 287 9.28 10.71 18.11
C ASN A 287 10.01 10.12 19.33
N ASN A 288 10.86 9.12 19.09
CA ASN A 288 12.21 8.96 19.67
C ASN A 288 12.65 7.48 19.62
N GLY A 289 13.80 7.25 18.99
CA GLY A 289 14.50 5.98 18.97
C GLY A 289 15.58 5.89 20.06
N ALA A 290 16.07 4.64 20.24
CA ALA A 290 17.16 4.19 21.12
C ALA A 290 16.74 4.01 22.61
N THR A 291 17.05 2.94 23.34
CA THR A 291 18.05 1.86 23.24
C THR A 291 17.57 0.57 23.95
N SER A 292 18.18 -0.54 23.57
CA SER A 292 18.00 -1.94 24.01
C SER A 292 18.33 -2.25 25.49
N THR A 293 17.80 -3.37 26.02
CA THR A 293 18.58 -4.60 26.38
C THR A 293 17.70 -5.67 27.06
N GLY A 294 17.95 -6.97 26.78
CA GLY A 294 17.50 -8.11 27.60
C GLY A 294 16.82 -9.29 26.86
N ASN A 295 17.51 -10.44 26.77
CA ASN A 295 17.11 -11.73 26.16
C ASN A 295 17.31 -12.84 27.24
N PRO A 296 17.01 -14.16 27.05
CA PRO A 296 15.98 -14.90 26.29
C PRO A 296 15.15 -15.86 27.19
N SER A 297 14.01 -16.37 26.70
CA SER A 297 13.69 -17.82 26.67
C SER A 297 12.22 -18.10 26.38
N LYS A 298 11.94 -18.65 25.19
CA LYS A 298 10.98 -19.75 24.90
C LYS A 298 10.86 -19.91 23.38
N LYS A 299 10.87 -21.17 22.94
CA LYS A 299 10.92 -21.60 21.53
C LYS A 299 9.74 -21.01 20.72
N PRO A 300 9.94 -20.58 19.47
CA PRO A 300 8.90 -19.91 18.70
C PRO A 300 7.94 -20.90 18.05
N TRP A 301 6.65 -20.63 18.17
CA TRP A 301 5.62 -21.20 17.31
C TRP A 301 5.72 -20.57 15.91
N PHE A 302 5.83 -21.40 14.88
CA PHE A 302 5.90 -20.94 13.50
C PHE A 302 4.52 -20.44 13.04
N LEU A 303 4.38 -19.13 12.90
CA LEU A 303 3.25 -18.52 12.19
C LEU A 303 3.63 -18.44 10.71
N ILE A 304 2.96 -19.21 9.85
CA ILE A 304 3.13 -19.08 8.40
C ILE A 304 2.52 -17.74 7.98
N LYS A 305 3.39 -16.76 7.76
CA LYS A 305 3.04 -15.45 7.21
C LYS A 305 3.26 -15.45 5.70
N ASN A 306 2.16 -15.20 4.98
CA ASN A 306 2.12 -14.66 3.62
C ASN A 306 2.61 -15.58 2.47
N VAL A 307 1.69 -16.35 1.89
CA VAL A 307 1.88 -16.99 0.58
C VAL A 307 1.47 -16.00 -0.51
N SER A 308 2.34 -15.04 -0.81
CA SER A 308 2.23 -14.20 -2.02
C SER A 308 3.60 -13.70 -2.51
N LEU A 309 4.55 -14.62 -2.68
CA LEU A 309 5.85 -14.30 -3.30
C LEU A 309 6.56 -15.49 -3.97
N LEU A 310 5.80 -16.44 -4.54
CA LEU A 310 6.33 -17.54 -5.36
C LEU A 310 5.90 -17.43 -6.83
N SER A 311 6.34 -16.35 -7.49
CA SER A 311 6.34 -16.28 -8.97
C SER A 311 7.59 -15.61 -9.56
N ARG A 312 8.68 -15.45 -8.79
CA ARG A 312 9.92 -14.80 -9.27
C ARG A 312 11.24 -15.50 -8.95
N LEU A 313 11.23 -16.79 -8.60
CA LEU A 313 12.48 -17.54 -8.35
C LEU A 313 12.69 -18.77 -9.23
N CYS A 314 12.02 -18.84 -10.38
CA CYS A 314 12.41 -19.77 -11.46
C CYS A 314 13.11 -18.98 -12.55
N ASN A 315 14.42 -18.74 -12.41
CA ASN A 315 15.42 -18.58 -13.48
C ASN A 315 16.76 -18.06 -12.93
N HIS A 316 17.62 -18.97 -12.44
CA HIS A 316 19.03 -19.08 -12.88
C HIS A 316 19.72 -20.27 -12.17
N PRO A 317 20.62 -21.02 -12.83
CA PRO A 317 21.17 -22.26 -12.32
C PRO A 317 22.36 -22.02 -11.37
N TYR A 318 22.42 -22.89 -10.36
CA TYR A 318 23.52 -23.05 -9.41
C TYR A 318 24.84 -23.37 -10.13
N ARG A 319 25.90 -22.62 -9.82
CA ARG A 319 27.30 -22.99 -10.08
C ARG A 319 27.92 -23.39 -8.74
N SER A 320 28.16 -24.69 -8.56
CA SER A 320 28.81 -25.26 -7.38
C SER A 320 30.28 -24.82 -7.33
N LYS A 321 30.73 -24.33 -6.16
CA LYS A 321 32.16 -24.21 -5.84
C LYS A 321 32.53 -25.39 -4.94
N THR A 322 33.14 -26.40 -5.55
CA THR A 322 33.83 -27.48 -4.84
C THR A 322 35.18 -26.94 -4.35
N LYS A 323 35.43 -27.05 -3.05
CA LYS A 323 36.75 -26.88 -2.43
C LYS A 323 37.66 -28.02 -2.91
N LEU A 324 38.88 -27.70 -3.33
CA LEU A 324 39.99 -28.66 -3.33
C LEU A 324 41.18 -27.99 -2.63
N LYS A 325 41.59 -28.64 -1.54
CA LYS A 325 42.89 -28.48 -0.88
C LYS A 325 43.92 -29.25 -1.70
N ALA A 326 45.03 -28.60 -2.06
CA ALA A 326 46.40 -29.07 -2.00
C ALA A 326 47.28 -27.89 -2.40
#